data_AF-A0A962DYY7-F1
#
_entry.id   AF-A0A962DYY7-F1
#
_cell.length_a   1.000
_cell.length_b   1.000
_cell.length_c   1.000
_cell.angle_alpha   90.00
_cell.angle_beta   90.00
_cell.angle_gamma   90.00
#
_symmetry.space_group_name_H-M   'P 1'
#
loop_
_entity.id
_entity.type
_entity.pdbx_description
1 polymer ?
#
loop_
_entity_poly.entity_id
_entity_poly.type
_entity_poly.pdbx_seq_one_letter_code
_entity_poly.pdbx_strand_id
1 'polypeptide(L)'
;EFYMKRVGLLRGVAEVESEDDPVARTGSARDRLAQIRKSVLDLLVEQARCYQALLPQLASHGILLAAWDELTEAQRDEASRFFDRNVSPALTPLGLDPAHPFPFMSNLSTNWGFILCNPDTEEYVPVRVKIPTMLPSWIPLKADAAPGERRFLRLEDLIRHSADKLFP
;
A
#
# COMPACT_ATOMS: atom_id res chain seq x y z
N GLU A 1 -6.16 -10.74 -10.38
CA GLU A 1 -6.91 -11.92 -10.91
C GLU A 1 -6.03 -13.17 -10.94
N PHE A 2 -4.90 -13.14 -11.65
CA PHE A 2 -3.95 -14.26 -11.77
C PHE A 2 -3.59 -14.93 -10.43
N TYR A 3 -3.17 -14.17 -9.42
CA TYR A 3 -2.84 -14.74 -8.10
C TYR A 3 -4.05 -15.36 -7.39
N MET A 4 -5.19 -14.67 -7.38
CA MET A 4 -6.39 -15.13 -6.68
C MET A 4 -6.98 -16.41 -7.29
N LYS A 5 -6.90 -16.59 -8.63
CA LYS A 5 -7.49 -17.75 -9.30
C LYS A 5 -6.46 -18.79 -9.72
N ARG A 6 -5.48 -18.40 -10.54
CA ARG A 6 -4.52 -19.34 -11.16
C ARG A 6 -3.50 -19.85 -10.15
N VAL A 7 -2.87 -18.94 -9.40
CA VAL A 7 -1.89 -19.33 -8.37
C VAL A 7 -2.61 -20.01 -7.20
N GLY A 8 -3.79 -19.53 -6.80
CA GLY A 8 -4.62 -20.18 -5.78
C GLY A 8 -4.96 -21.64 -6.12
N LEU A 9 -5.40 -21.91 -7.35
CA LEU A 9 -5.67 -23.28 -7.82
C LEU A 9 -4.39 -24.14 -7.81
N LEU A 10 -3.29 -23.61 -8.35
CA LEU A 10 -2.02 -24.32 -8.42
C LEU A 10 -1.46 -24.66 -7.02
N ARG A 11 -1.66 -23.76 -6.05
CA ARG A 11 -1.30 -23.99 -4.66
C ARG A 11 -2.11 -25.13 -4.04
N GLY A 12 -3.42 -25.19 -4.30
CA GLY A 12 -4.25 -26.32 -3.84
C GLY A 12 -3.76 -27.67 -4.40
N VAL A 13 -3.31 -27.70 -5.66
CA VAL A 13 -2.69 -28.90 -6.25
C VAL A 13 -1.38 -29.24 -5.53
N ALA A 14 -0.51 -28.26 -5.28
CA ALA A 14 0.77 -28.47 -4.61
C ALA A 14 0.65 -28.95 -3.14
N GLU A 15 -0.48 -28.67 -2.47
CA GLU A 15 -0.75 -29.14 -1.10
C GLU A 15 -1.13 -30.63 -1.05
N VAL A 16 -1.70 -31.18 -2.14
CA VAL A 16 -2.12 -32.59 -2.23
C VAL A 16 -1.12 -33.46 -3.01
N GLU A 17 -0.19 -32.84 -3.75
CA GLU A 17 0.85 -33.50 -4.54
C GLU A 17 1.82 -34.30 -3.64
N SER A 18 1.85 -35.62 -3.83
CA SER A 18 2.82 -36.52 -3.18
C SER A 18 4.17 -36.49 -3.87
N GLU A 19 5.25 -36.72 -3.14
CA GLU A 19 6.61 -36.77 -3.71
C GLU A 19 6.80 -37.91 -4.73
N ASP A 20 6.00 -38.97 -4.64
CA ASP A 20 6.02 -40.13 -5.54
C ASP A 20 5.10 -39.98 -6.77
N ASP A 21 4.51 -38.80 -7.01
CA ASP A 21 3.57 -38.61 -8.13
C ASP A 21 4.31 -38.68 -9.49
N PRO A 22 3.97 -39.64 -10.39
CA PRO A 22 4.62 -39.76 -11.69
C PRO A 22 4.45 -38.53 -12.59
N VAL A 23 3.48 -37.65 -12.32
CA VAL A 23 3.28 -36.36 -13.03
C VAL A 23 4.38 -35.33 -12.71
N ALA A 24 5.07 -35.47 -11.58
CA ALA A 24 6.21 -34.62 -11.18
C ALA A 24 7.37 -34.66 -12.18
N ARG A 25 7.42 -35.67 -13.06
CA ARG A 25 8.43 -35.81 -14.13
C ARG A 25 8.42 -34.68 -15.16
N THR A 26 7.36 -33.87 -15.24
CA THR A 26 7.26 -32.68 -16.11
C THR A 26 7.33 -31.35 -15.34
N GLY A 27 7.80 -31.39 -14.08
CA GLY A 27 7.89 -30.27 -13.15
C GLY A 27 6.70 -30.25 -12.20
N SER A 28 6.99 -30.39 -10.90
CA SER A 28 5.98 -30.42 -9.83
C SER A 28 5.20 -29.11 -9.76
N ALA A 29 4.01 -29.13 -9.14
CA ALA A 29 3.26 -27.90 -8.88
C ALA A 29 4.07 -26.93 -8.01
N ARG A 30 4.90 -27.44 -7.10
CA ARG A 30 5.85 -26.66 -6.28
C ARG A 30 6.91 -25.97 -7.13
N ASP A 31 7.51 -26.67 -8.10
CA ASP A 31 8.49 -26.08 -9.03
C ASP A 31 7.87 -24.96 -9.85
N ARG A 32 6.64 -25.16 -10.34
CA ARG A 32 5.91 -24.14 -11.09
C ARG A 32 5.62 -22.90 -10.25
N LEU A 33 5.23 -23.07 -8.98
CA LEU A 33 5.05 -21.95 -8.05
C LEU A 33 6.35 -21.19 -7.82
N ALA A 34 7.49 -21.89 -7.69
CA ALA A 34 8.80 -21.27 -7.55
C ALA A 34 9.20 -20.47 -8.81
N GLN A 35 8.94 -21.03 -10.00
CA GLN A 35 9.18 -20.35 -11.27
C GLN A 35 8.28 -19.11 -11.43
N ILE A 36 6.99 -19.21 -11.11
CA ILE A 36 6.07 -18.07 -11.11
C ILE A 36 6.58 -16.98 -10.16
N ARG A 37 7.01 -17.35 -8.94
CA ARG A 37 7.56 -16.39 -7.98
C ARG A 37 8.77 -15.66 -8.56
N LYS A 38 9.72 -16.38 -9.16
CA LYS A 38 10.90 -15.79 -9.81
C LYS A 38 10.48 -14.78 -10.88
N SER A 39 9.63 -15.18 -11.83
CA SER A 39 9.17 -14.29 -12.90
C SER A 39 8.42 -13.07 -12.37
N VAL A 40 7.59 -13.22 -11.34
CA VAL A 40 6.87 -12.08 -10.74
C VAL A 40 7.85 -11.11 -10.08
N LEU A 41 8.88 -11.59 -9.38
CA LEU A 41 9.90 -10.73 -8.79
C LEU A 41 10.64 -9.92 -9.87
N ASP A 42 11.02 -10.56 -10.97
CA ASP A 42 11.66 -9.87 -12.11
C ASP A 42 10.73 -8.80 -12.71
N LEU A 43 9.44 -9.11 -12.88
CA LEU A 43 8.45 -8.16 -13.37
C LEU A 43 8.22 -6.98 -12.41
N LEU A 44 8.28 -7.19 -11.10
CA LEU A 44 8.15 -6.13 -10.11
C LEU A 44 9.34 -5.16 -10.17
N VAL A 45 10.55 -5.67 -10.40
CA VAL A 45 11.75 -4.84 -10.63
C VAL A 45 11.58 -3.98 -11.88
N GLU A 46 11.15 -4.59 -12.99
CA GLU A 46 10.91 -3.84 -14.24
C GLU A 46 9.78 -2.82 -14.10
N GLN A 47 8.69 -3.16 -13.40
CA GLN A 47 7.62 -2.22 -13.10
C GLN A 47 8.15 -1.01 -12.33
N ALA A 48 8.95 -1.23 -11.28
CA ALA A 48 9.54 -0.15 -10.51
C ALA A 48 10.46 0.74 -11.36
N ARG A 49 11.27 0.14 -12.25
CA ARG A 49 12.12 0.87 -13.20
C ARG A 49 11.30 1.74 -14.15
N CYS A 50 10.23 1.20 -14.72
CA CYS A 50 9.30 1.93 -15.59
C CYS A 50 8.63 3.10 -14.83
N TYR A 51 8.20 2.87 -13.59
CA TYR A 51 7.61 3.92 -12.76
C TYR A 51 8.61 5.07 -12.52
N GLN A 52 9.84 4.75 -12.12
CA GLN A 52 10.88 5.76 -11.90
C GLN A 52 11.23 6.54 -13.19
N ALA A 53 11.25 5.88 -14.34
CA ALA A 53 11.47 6.54 -15.62
C ALA A 53 10.29 7.44 -16.04
N LEU A 54 9.07 7.17 -15.57
CA LEU A 54 7.87 7.94 -15.88
C LEU A 54 7.79 9.26 -15.10
N LEU A 55 8.25 9.29 -13.84
CA LEU A 55 8.20 10.49 -12.99
C LEU A 55 8.79 11.75 -13.65
N PRO A 56 10.03 11.75 -14.20
CA PRO A 56 10.57 12.94 -14.86
C PRO A 56 9.84 13.29 -16.16
N GLN A 57 9.27 12.30 -16.87
CA GLN A 57 8.48 12.54 -18.07
C GLN A 57 7.12 13.20 -17.75
N LEU A 58 6.51 12.84 -16.62
CA LEU A 58 5.32 13.53 -16.13
C LEU A 58 5.67 14.97 -15.72
N ALA A 59 6.78 15.15 -15.01
CA ALA A 59 7.24 16.46 -14.56
C ALA A 59 7.50 17.41 -15.75
N SER A 60 8.07 16.93 -16.86
CA SER A 60 8.28 17.75 -18.06
C SER A 60 6.97 18.21 -18.74
N HIS A 61 5.85 17.58 -18.41
CA HIS A 61 4.50 17.96 -18.84
C HIS A 61 3.70 18.68 -17.73
N GLY A 62 4.38 19.16 -16.68
CA GLY A 62 3.78 19.89 -15.57
C GLY A 62 2.92 19.03 -14.64
N ILE A 63 3.10 17.70 -14.63
CA ILE A 63 2.43 16.78 -13.70
C ILE A 63 3.45 16.31 -12.67
N LEU A 64 3.25 16.67 -11.40
CA LEU A 64 4.15 16.35 -10.31
C LEU A 64 3.46 15.41 -9.33
N LEU A 65 4.02 14.21 -9.16
CA LEU A 65 3.63 13.27 -8.11
C LEU A 65 4.58 13.51 -6.94
N ALA A 66 4.19 14.42 -6.05
CA ALA A 66 5.06 14.92 -4.99
C ALA A 66 5.10 13.97 -3.79
N ALA A 67 6.29 13.80 -3.23
CA ALA A 67 6.47 13.24 -1.90
C ALA A 67 6.17 14.31 -0.83
N TRP A 68 5.89 13.86 0.40
CA TRP A 68 5.52 14.77 1.49
C TRP A 68 6.62 15.78 1.81
N ASP A 69 7.88 15.35 1.80
CA ASP A 69 9.06 16.17 2.07
C ASP A 69 9.29 17.26 1.01
N GLU A 70 8.78 17.07 -0.21
CA GLU A 70 8.86 18.05 -1.31
C GLU A 70 7.77 19.14 -1.25
N LEU A 71 6.84 19.06 -0.30
CA LEU A 71 5.73 20.01 -0.17
C LEU A 71 6.16 21.32 0.51
N THR A 72 5.65 22.43 -0.01
CA THR A 72 5.70 23.73 0.67
C THR A 72 4.84 23.72 1.94
N GLU A 73 5.02 24.70 2.82
CA GLU A 73 4.19 24.85 4.02
C GLU A 73 2.71 25.01 3.67
N ALA A 74 2.38 25.86 2.69
CA ALA A 74 1.01 26.07 2.24
C ALA A 74 0.37 24.79 1.64
N GLN A 75 1.17 23.96 0.97
CA GLN A 75 0.76 22.66 0.44
C GLN A 75 0.51 21.63 1.55
N ARG A 76 1.38 21.59 2.57
CA ARG A 76 1.16 20.74 3.76
C ARG A 76 -0.09 21.16 4.51
N ASP A 77 -0.33 22.45 4.64
CA ASP A 77 -1.53 23.01 5.24
C ASP A 77 -2.80 22.65 4.45
N GLU A 78 -2.75 22.73 3.12
CA GLU A 78 -3.84 22.27 2.25
C GLU A 78 -4.12 20.78 2.43
N ALA A 79 -3.08 19.96 2.40
CA ALA A 79 -3.18 18.51 2.58
C ALA A 79 -3.71 18.14 3.98
N SER A 80 -3.22 18.83 5.02
CA SER A 80 -3.63 18.70 6.42
C SER A 80 -5.12 19.00 6.60
N ARG A 81 -5.63 20.10 6.01
CA ARG A 81 -7.07 20.41 6.01
C ARG A 81 -7.89 19.37 5.25
N PHE A 82 -7.36 18.86 4.14
CA PHE A 82 -8.01 17.79 3.39
C PHE A 82 -8.13 16.51 4.24
N PHE A 83 -7.05 16.16 4.95
CA PHE A 83 -7.02 15.03 5.86
C PHE A 83 -8.10 15.14 6.94
N ASP A 84 -8.13 16.27 7.66
CA ASP A 84 -9.06 16.47 8.78
C ASP A 84 -10.52 16.41 8.34
N ARG A 85 -10.83 16.96 7.16
CA ARG A 85 -12.22 17.06 6.66
C ARG A 85 -12.72 15.80 5.96
N ASN A 86 -11.85 15.07 5.26
CA ASN A 86 -12.27 14.02 4.32
C ASN A 86 -11.69 12.64 4.67
N VAL A 87 -10.45 12.60 5.15
CA VAL A 87 -9.73 11.34 5.32
C VAL A 87 -9.93 10.80 6.73
N SER A 88 -9.62 11.57 7.76
CA SER A 88 -9.71 11.16 9.16
C SER A 88 -11.09 10.56 9.54
N PRO A 89 -12.23 11.18 9.17
CA PRO A 89 -13.55 10.61 9.48
C PRO A 89 -13.84 9.27 8.80
N ALA A 90 -13.14 8.95 7.72
CA ALA A 90 -13.29 7.70 6.98
C ALA A 90 -12.30 6.61 7.44
N LEU A 91 -11.35 6.95 8.31
CA LEU A 91 -10.40 5.99 8.87
C LEU A 91 -10.95 5.39 10.15
N THR A 92 -10.78 4.08 10.29
CA THR A 92 -11.12 3.34 11.50
C THR A 92 -9.89 2.57 11.96
N PRO A 93 -9.07 3.15 12.85
CA PRO A 93 -7.96 2.44 13.44
C PRO A 93 -8.47 1.28 14.30
N LEU A 94 -7.75 0.16 14.25
CA LEU A 94 -8.07 -1.05 15.00
C LEU A 94 -6.81 -1.55 15.71
N GLY A 95 -6.78 -1.43 17.03
CA GLY A 95 -5.75 -2.05 17.86
C GLY A 95 -5.78 -3.57 17.73
N LEU A 96 -4.60 -4.17 17.71
CA LEU A 96 -4.40 -5.61 17.70
C LEU A 96 -3.84 -6.01 19.06
N ASP A 97 -4.53 -6.91 19.74
CA ASP A 97 -4.06 -7.49 20.99
C ASP A 97 -4.12 -9.03 20.94
N PRO A 98 -3.30 -9.73 21.76
CA PRO A 98 -3.28 -11.19 21.77
C PRO A 98 -4.54 -11.85 22.35
N ALA A 99 -5.35 -11.11 23.12
CA ALA A 99 -6.54 -11.65 23.79
C ALA A 99 -7.73 -11.78 22.83
N HIS A 100 -7.68 -11.14 21.66
CA HIS A 100 -8.72 -11.24 20.63
C HIS A 100 -8.21 -11.93 19.35
N PRO A 101 -9.08 -12.64 18.60
CA PRO A 101 -8.73 -13.19 17.30
C PRO A 101 -8.28 -12.10 16.33
N PHE A 102 -7.32 -12.44 15.47
CA PHE A 102 -6.86 -11.52 14.43
C PHE A 102 -8.03 -11.07 13.54
N PRO A 103 -8.18 -9.76 13.26
CA PRO A 103 -9.34 -9.25 12.54
C PRO A 103 -9.35 -9.70 11.08
N PHE A 104 -10.56 -9.83 10.52
CA PHE A 104 -10.71 -10.14 9.11
C PHE A 104 -10.08 -9.06 8.21
N MET A 105 -9.28 -9.53 7.24
CA MET A 105 -8.62 -8.68 6.23
C MET A 105 -9.36 -8.84 4.90
N SER A 106 -10.03 -7.78 4.46
CA SER A 106 -10.72 -7.78 3.17
C SER A 106 -9.73 -7.97 2.02
N ASN A 107 -10.06 -8.85 1.07
CA ASN A 107 -9.31 -8.98 -0.18
C ASN A 107 -9.24 -7.64 -0.92
N LEU A 108 -8.13 -7.42 -1.63
CA LEU A 108 -7.90 -6.20 -2.42
C LEU A 108 -8.00 -4.89 -1.62
N SER A 109 -7.83 -4.94 -0.30
CA SER A 109 -7.76 -3.74 0.54
C SER A 109 -6.33 -3.40 0.92
N THR A 110 -5.99 -2.11 0.85
CA THR A 110 -4.74 -1.60 1.39
C THR A 110 -4.90 -1.34 2.87
N ASN A 111 -3.97 -1.84 3.67
CA ASN A 111 -3.96 -1.69 5.11
C ASN A 111 -2.56 -1.29 5.55
N TRP A 112 -2.50 -0.41 6.53
CA TRP A 112 -1.27 -0.01 7.18
C TRP A 112 -1.21 -0.53 8.59
N GLY A 113 -0.05 -1.06 8.96
CA GLY A 113 0.29 -1.39 10.32
C GLY A 113 1.11 -0.26 10.91
N PHE A 114 0.66 0.25 12.06
CA PHE A 114 1.40 1.14 12.94
C PHE A 114 1.79 0.35 14.18
N ILE A 115 2.93 0.68 14.77
CA ILE A 115 3.30 0.21 16.11
C ILE A 115 3.32 1.46 16.97
N LEU A 116 2.31 1.62 17.83
CA LEU A 116 2.25 2.72 18.77
C LEU A 116 3.09 2.37 19.99
N CYS A 117 3.77 3.35 20.56
CA CYS A 117 4.48 3.22 21.82
C CYS A 117 3.80 4.15 22.83
N ASN A 118 3.37 3.61 23.96
CA ASN A 118 2.91 4.45 25.06
C ASN A 118 4.13 5.10 25.73
N PRO A 119 4.24 6.44 25.75
CA PRO A 119 5.41 7.13 26.28
C PRO A 119 5.60 6.96 27.79
N ASP A 120 4.54 6.64 28.53
CA ASP A 120 4.57 6.50 29.99
C ASP A 120 4.88 5.07 30.43
N THR A 121 4.41 4.06 29.67
CA THR A 121 4.54 2.64 30.04
C THR A 121 5.55 1.86 29.20
N GLU A 122 6.06 2.46 28.12
CA GLU A 122 6.89 1.80 27.09
C GLU A 122 6.21 0.59 26.43
N GLU A 123 4.88 0.48 26.55
CA GLU A 123 4.12 -0.61 25.95
C GLU A 123 3.90 -0.35 24.46
N TYR A 124 4.09 -1.41 23.66
CA TYR A 124 3.86 -1.36 22.22
C TYR A 124 2.50 -1.95 21.84
N VAL A 125 1.70 -1.17 21.13
CA VAL A 125 0.39 -1.59 20.61
C VAL A 125 0.40 -1.57 19.09
N PRO A 126 0.34 -2.73 18.42
CA PRO A 126 0.15 -2.78 16.98
C PRO A 126 -1.25 -2.30 16.62
N VAL A 127 -1.35 -1.37 15.68
CA VAL A 127 -2.62 -0.83 15.20
C VAL A 127 -2.70 -0.97 13.70
N ARG A 128 -3.84 -1.41 13.21
CA ARG A 128 -4.16 -1.46 11.79
C ARG A 128 -5.02 -0.25 11.41
N VAL A 129 -4.69 0.38 10.29
CA VAL A 129 -5.56 1.36 9.62
C VAL A 129 -5.89 0.86 8.22
N LYS A 130 -7.18 0.72 7.91
CA LYS A 130 -7.64 0.37 6.55
C LYS A 130 -7.73 1.64 5.70
N ILE A 131 -7.08 1.65 4.54
CA ILE A 131 -7.13 2.78 3.62
C ILE A 131 -8.47 2.75 2.85
N PRO A 132 -9.29 3.81 2.88
CA PRO A 132 -10.60 3.82 2.23
C PRO A 132 -10.47 3.85 0.71
N THR A 133 -11.06 2.90 0.01
CA THR A 133 -11.04 2.83 -1.46
C THR A 133 -11.99 3.82 -2.13
N MET A 134 -12.89 4.44 -1.36
CA MET A 134 -13.84 5.45 -1.85
C MET A 134 -13.16 6.82 -2.04
N LEU A 135 -12.00 7.03 -1.42
CA LEU A 135 -11.21 8.25 -1.55
C LEU A 135 -10.26 8.14 -2.76
N PRO A 136 -9.96 9.26 -3.44
CA PRO A 136 -9.00 9.25 -4.53
C PRO A 136 -7.59 8.92 -4.00
N SER A 137 -6.87 8.04 -4.72
CA SER A 137 -5.49 7.68 -4.36
C SER A 137 -4.49 8.83 -4.53
N TRP A 138 -4.84 9.85 -5.31
CA TRP A 138 -4.04 11.03 -5.57
C TRP A 138 -4.84 12.28 -5.23
N ILE A 139 -4.34 13.06 -4.28
CA ILE A 139 -4.95 14.29 -3.78
C ILE A 139 -4.33 15.46 -4.54
N PRO A 140 -5.09 16.21 -5.35
CA PRO A 140 -4.55 17.38 -6.02
C PRO A 140 -4.24 18.49 -5.01
N LEU A 141 -3.07 19.11 -5.15
CA LEU A 141 -2.65 20.28 -4.38
C LEU A 141 -2.61 21.49 -5.30
N LYS A 142 -3.17 22.61 -4.82
CA LYS A 142 -3.31 23.86 -5.59
C LYS A 142 -2.48 24.99 -5.01
N ALA A 143 -2.16 24.94 -3.72
CA ALA A 143 -1.30 25.92 -3.09
C ALA A 143 0.07 25.96 -3.77
N ASP A 144 0.58 27.17 -4.01
CA ASP A 144 1.87 27.47 -4.64
C ASP A 144 2.12 26.80 -6.00
N ALA A 145 1.07 26.31 -6.67
CA ALA A 145 1.20 25.70 -7.99
C ALA A 145 1.44 26.77 -9.06
N ALA A 146 2.50 26.60 -9.87
CA ALA A 146 2.73 27.44 -11.03
C ALA A 146 1.58 27.32 -12.06
N PRO A 147 1.34 28.34 -12.90
CA PRO A 147 0.30 28.27 -13.93
C PRO A 147 0.49 27.04 -14.83
N GLY A 148 -0.53 26.16 -14.88
CA GLY A 148 -0.50 24.92 -15.66
C GLY A 148 0.16 23.71 -14.96
N GLU A 149 0.79 23.91 -13.80
CA GLU A 149 1.30 22.82 -12.96
C GLU A 149 0.14 22.10 -12.25
N ARG A 150 0.20 20.77 -12.23
CA ARG A 150 -0.72 19.91 -11.48
C ARG A 150 0.10 19.03 -10.55
N ARG A 151 -0.03 19.30 -9.26
CA ARG A 151 0.66 18.56 -8.21
C ARG A 151 -0.32 17.62 -7.51
N PHE A 152 0.15 16.42 -7.20
CA PHE A 152 -0.62 15.39 -6.52
C PHE A 152 0.19 14.77 -5.39
N LEU A 153 -0.45 14.59 -4.24
CA LEU A 153 0.07 13.84 -3.09
C LEU A 153 -0.66 12.49 -3.01
N ARG A 154 0.04 11.39 -2.72
CA ARG A 154 -0.63 10.11 -2.48
C ARG A 154 -1.44 10.16 -1.19
N LEU A 155 -2.66 9.60 -1.24
CA LEU A 155 -3.51 9.46 -0.07
C LEU A 155 -2.81 8.68 1.04
N GLU A 156 -2.07 7.64 0.66
CA GLU A 156 -1.22 6.89 1.58
C GLU A 156 -0.25 7.86 2.28
N ASP A 157 0.61 8.55 1.56
CA ASP A 157 1.60 9.45 2.18
C ASP A 157 0.95 10.51 3.09
N LEU A 158 -0.21 11.06 2.71
CA LEU A 158 -0.98 11.95 3.58
C LEU A 158 -1.35 11.30 4.92
N ILE A 159 -1.84 10.06 4.90
CA ILE A 159 -2.20 9.32 6.11
C ILE A 159 -0.96 9.08 6.98
N ARG A 160 0.22 8.82 6.38
CA ARG A 160 1.43 8.44 7.14
C ARG A 160 1.95 9.63 7.90
N HIS A 161 1.98 10.78 7.24
CA HIS A 161 2.46 12.01 7.83
C HIS A 161 1.39 12.71 8.68
N SER A 162 0.17 12.17 8.72
CA SER A 162 -0.90 12.61 9.64
C SER A 162 -1.15 11.58 10.76
N ALA A 163 -0.25 10.61 10.95
CA ALA A 163 -0.43 9.54 11.93
C ALA A 163 -0.59 10.08 13.37
N ASP A 164 0.14 11.13 13.72
CA ASP A 164 0.05 11.79 15.04
C ASP A 164 -1.35 12.35 15.31
N LYS A 165 -2.11 12.72 14.26
CA LYS A 165 -3.50 13.15 14.40
C LYS A 165 -4.48 11.99 14.58
N LEU A 166 -4.11 10.78 14.15
CA LEU A 166 -4.91 9.56 14.33
C LEU A 166 -4.72 8.95 15.71
N PHE A 167 -3.54 9.16 16.30
CA PHE A 167 -3.11 8.57 17.57
C PHE A 167 -2.51 9.65 18.49
N PRO A 168 -3.35 10.56 19.02
CA PRO A 168 -2.91 11.60 19.94
C PRO A 168 -2.51 11.05 21.31
#